data_AF-A0A9D9KXD1-F1
#
_entry.id   AF-A0A9D9KXD1-F1
#
_cell.length_a   1.000
_cell.length_b   1.000
_cell.length_c   1.000
_cell.angle_alpha   90.00
_cell.angle_beta   90.00
_cell.angle_gamma   90.00
#
_symmetry.space_group_name_H-M   'P 1'
#
loop_
_entity.id
_entity.type
_entity.pdbx_description
1 polymer ?
#
loop_
_entity_poly.entity_id
_entity_poly.type
_entity_poly.pdbx_seq_one_letter_code
_entity_poly.pdbx_strand_id
1 'polypeptide(L)'
;MKKNNVINEINNKEMNETMNLNTSNKKNCRTNLSRLAALILSVTLTSAAVPCQICSADEWSQGVYTCSEGNLDFYYCEDLGGYAVSCTDKTVESVTIPAEVNGVPVTALRGGAFSECTNLKTIEIPDSVVSVGDDAFFGTQWLEDRKSEKGLVIVNGTLVNGQNAEGNVVIPDTVTSISALAFRGNEKMLTIQIPDTVTRIGENAFDSCSNLTSADVSENIDVIPAWMFSGCSSLTTVNIPEDVTAIETGAFCGCKSLENADIPETVGYIGGFAFDNTRWLENRASEDPCVVVNGILIDAGECKGSVVIPDGVTVIGNRAFNINDDVKKITLPASSKLIDEEAFYSCKNLRTLDIPDSVEEIGNSAFLDCSNLRTVTIPESVKKLGNNAFNGCDSLRNLTVKSRNCVIDSGMALPYGTVVYGYKGSTAEEYAVKNGLFFSALDNSETIGQNTPAGDVNKDEAVTNADFVACVLDIISGSPAEESGSDINADGKLDVTDLLVLRNILIA
;
A
#
# COMPACT_ATOMS: atom_id res chain seq x y z
N MET A 1 -66.00 -20.99 63.85
CA MET A 1 -66.42 -21.86 62.74
C MET A 1 -66.62 -20.99 61.49
N LYS A 2 -65.86 -21.34 60.44
CA LYS A 2 -65.94 -20.97 58.99
C LYS A 2 -66.07 -19.49 58.56
N LYS A 3 -65.37 -18.99 57.54
CA LYS A 3 -63.99 -19.09 56.99
C LYS A 3 -63.97 -18.04 55.85
N ASN A 4 -63.06 -17.07 55.90
CA ASN A 4 -62.91 -15.95 54.96
C ASN A 4 -61.61 -16.07 54.14
N ASN A 5 -61.52 -15.24 53.09
CA ASN A 5 -60.35 -14.76 52.33
C ASN A 5 -59.97 -15.51 51.03
N VAL A 6 -59.53 -14.89 49.93
CA VAL A 6 -59.54 -13.53 49.33
C VAL A 6 -58.65 -13.64 48.07
N ILE A 7 -59.09 -13.07 46.93
CA ILE A 7 -58.35 -12.36 45.85
C ILE A 7 -57.13 -13.03 45.14
N ASN A 8 -57.17 -12.93 43.78
CA ASN A 8 -56.10 -12.86 42.75
C ASN A 8 -56.04 -14.02 41.75
N GLU A 9 -56.52 -13.80 40.52
CA GLU A 9 -55.97 -14.42 39.30
C GLU A 9 -56.24 -13.53 38.05
N ILE A 10 -55.12 -13.04 37.50
CA ILE A 10 -54.75 -12.92 36.07
C ILE A 10 -55.58 -11.97 35.18
N ASN A 11 -55.00 -10.79 34.92
CA ASN A 11 -55.36 -9.89 33.83
C ASN A 11 -54.28 -9.89 32.74
N ASN A 12 -54.76 -9.81 31.49
CA ASN A 12 -54.08 -9.32 30.28
C ASN A 12 -53.09 -8.18 30.55
N LYS A 13 -52.03 -8.07 29.75
CA LYS A 13 -51.94 -7.14 28.60
C LYS A 13 -50.49 -6.78 28.24
N GLU A 14 -50.29 -6.61 26.94
CA GLU A 14 -49.18 -5.94 26.26
C GLU A 14 -48.75 -4.60 26.89
N MET A 15 -47.51 -4.21 26.57
CA MET A 15 -46.96 -2.85 26.57
C MET A 15 -46.86 -2.15 27.94
N ASN A 16 -45.68 -2.17 28.55
CA ASN A 16 -44.82 -0.99 28.70
C ASN A 16 -43.62 -1.26 29.63
N GLU A 17 -42.50 -0.63 29.27
CA GLU A 17 -41.53 0.02 30.16
C GLU A 17 -40.49 -0.81 30.98
N THR A 18 -39.23 -0.60 30.55
CA THR A 18 -38.00 -0.30 31.33
C THR A 18 -37.33 -1.34 32.26
N MET A 19 -36.00 -1.33 32.09
CA MET A 19 -34.94 -1.42 33.11
C MET A 19 -34.53 -2.78 33.71
N ASN A 20 -33.21 -2.97 33.61
CA ASN A 20 -32.28 -3.49 34.60
C ASN A 20 -32.12 -5.01 34.84
N LEU A 21 -30.91 -5.43 34.43
CA LEU A 21 -29.89 -6.10 35.24
C LEU A 21 -30.07 -7.58 35.63
N ASN A 22 -29.31 -8.40 34.90
CA ASN A 22 -28.13 -9.11 35.40
C ASN A 22 -28.28 -10.42 36.21
N THR A 23 -27.40 -11.35 35.81
CA THR A 23 -26.77 -12.46 36.54
C THR A 23 -27.38 -13.87 36.55
N SER A 24 -26.47 -14.81 36.18
CA SER A 24 -26.27 -16.17 36.71
C SER A 24 -26.77 -17.36 35.87
N ASN A 25 -25.89 -17.95 35.05
CA ASN A 25 -25.11 -19.13 35.47
C ASN A 25 -24.13 -19.63 34.41
N LYS A 26 -22.85 -19.68 34.78
CA LYS A 26 -21.76 -20.39 34.09
C LYS A 26 -21.87 -21.91 34.30
N LYS A 27 -21.41 -22.67 33.29
CA LYS A 27 -20.70 -23.97 33.32
C LYS A 27 -21.37 -25.14 32.56
N ASN A 28 -20.50 -25.78 31.76
CA ASN A 28 -20.53 -27.11 31.13
C ASN A 28 -20.92 -27.08 29.63
N CYS A 29 -20.11 -27.56 28.68
CA CYS A 29 -18.83 -28.26 28.73
C CYS A 29 -18.21 -28.22 27.31
N ARG A 30 -16.90 -27.96 27.22
CA ARG A 30 -16.10 -28.25 26.02
C ARG A 30 -16.10 -29.77 25.80
N THR A 31 -16.43 -30.25 24.59
CA THR A 31 -15.85 -31.48 24.02
C THR A 31 -16.15 -31.59 22.52
N ASN A 32 -15.09 -31.86 21.76
CA ASN A 32 -15.04 -32.42 20.40
C ASN A 32 -15.22 -31.49 19.19
N LEU A 33 -14.12 -30.80 18.86
CA LEU A 33 -13.70 -30.65 17.46
C LEU A 33 -13.39 -32.04 16.87
N SER A 34 -14.01 -32.37 15.74
CA SER A 34 -13.38 -32.94 14.53
C SER A 34 -14.41 -33.74 13.72
N ARG A 35 -14.78 -33.21 12.55
CA ARG A 35 -14.99 -33.90 11.25
C ARG A 35 -16.05 -33.19 10.39
N LEU A 36 -15.67 -33.03 9.12
CA LEU A 36 -16.44 -32.64 7.93
C LEU A 36 -16.67 -31.13 7.69
N ALA A 37 -15.79 -30.56 6.88
CA ALA A 37 -16.12 -29.51 5.94
C ALA A 37 -16.97 -30.09 4.78
N ALA A 38 -18.03 -29.38 4.37
CA ALA A 38 -18.29 -29.00 2.97
C ALA A 38 -19.69 -28.36 2.78
N LEU A 39 -19.71 -27.32 1.94
CA LEU A 39 -20.81 -26.74 1.15
C LEU A 39 -21.70 -25.60 1.71
N ILE A 40 -21.28 -24.38 1.31
CA ILE A 40 -22.03 -23.31 0.61
C ILE A 40 -22.99 -22.37 1.39
N LEU A 41 -22.72 -21.07 1.14
CA LEU A 41 -23.51 -19.83 1.26
C LEU A 41 -23.63 -19.10 2.61
N SER A 42 -22.96 -17.93 2.63
CA SER A 42 -23.44 -16.63 3.15
C SER A 42 -24.16 -16.60 4.49
N VAL A 43 -23.53 -15.96 5.48
CA VAL A 43 -24.02 -14.79 6.21
C VAL A 43 -22.93 -14.38 7.22
N THR A 44 -22.65 -13.08 7.22
CA THR A 44 -21.71 -12.35 8.08
C THR A 44 -21.99 -12.53 9.58
N LEU A 45 -20.94 -12.78 10.38
CA LEU A 45 -20.59 -12.08 11.63
C LEU A 45 -19.33 -12.68 12.27
N THR A 46 -18.26 -11.88 12.23
CA THR A 46 -17.26 -11.62 13.29
C THR A 46 -16.92 -12.73 14.31
N SER A 47 -15.68 -13.21 14.28
CA SER A 47 -14.69 -12.99 15.36
C SER A 47 -13.42 -13.81 15.08
N ALA A 48 -12.44 -13.20 14.44
CA ALA A 48 -11.04 -13.47 14.75
C ALA A 48 -10.58 -12.23 15.50
N ALA A 49 -9.96 -12.40 16.67
CA ALA A 49 -9.31 -11.28 17.35
C ALA A 49 -8.22 -10.76 16.40
N VAL A 50 -8.47 -9.59 15.83
CA VAL A 50 -7.49 -8.81 15.09
C VAL A 50 -6.47 -8.35 16.14
N PRO A 51 -5.16 -8.63 15.99
CA PRO A 51 -4.16 -7.99 16.82
C PRO A 51 -4.28 -6.48 16.63
N CYS A 52 -4.33 -5.73 17.73
CA CYS A 52 -4.50 -4.28 17.72
C CYS A 52 -3.32 -3.58 17.02
N GLN A 53 -3.40 -3.43 15.69
CA GLN A 53 -2.70 -2.39 14.96
C GLN A 53 -3.26 -1.06 15.45
N ILE A 54 -2.47 -0.30 16.22
CA ILE A 54 -2.68 1.15 16.26
C ILE A 54 -2.33 1.61 14.85
N CYS A 55 -3.38 1.86 14.05
CA CYS A 55 -3.27 2.34 12.69
C CYS A 55 -2.35 3.57 12.64
N SER A 56 -1.51 3.62 11.61
CA SER A 56 -0.77 4.80 11.21
C SER A 56 -1.71 6.01 11.06
N ALA A 57 -1.14 7.21 11.12
CA ALA A 57 -1.83 8.46 11.46
C ALA A 57 -2.97 8.94 10.53
N ASP A 58 -3.38 8.19 9.51
CA ASP A 58 -4.25 8.70 8.44
C ASP A 58 -5.66 8.03 8.32
N GLU A 59 -6.02 7.03 9.12
CA GLU A 59 -7.33 6.33 8.97
C GLU A 59 -8.34 6.52 10.11
N TRP A 60 -8.33 7.67 10.81
CA TRP A 60 -9.34 7.97 11.84
C TRP A 60 -10.42 8.92 11.32
N SER A 61 -11.17 8.50 10.30
CA SER A 61 -12.42 9.16 9.94
C SER A 61 -13.59 8.19 10.13
N GLN A 62 -14.59 8.67 10.91
CA GLN A 62 -15.93 8.12 11.19
C GLN A 62 -16.12 7.55 12.61
N GLY A 63 -16.52 8.41 13.55
CA GLY A 63 -17.16 8.01 14.83
C GLY A 63 -16.57 8.53 16.14
N VAL A 64 -15.64 9.49 16.12
CA VAL A 64 -14.90 9.89 17.33
C VAL A 64 -15.76 10.73 18.30
N TYR A 65 -15.99 10.20 19.51
CA TYR A 65 -16.34 11.03 20.66
C TYR A 65 -15.06 11.69 21.18
N THR A 66 -14.82 12.94 20.80
CA THR A 66 -13.73 13.74 21.35
C THR A 66 -14.19 14.53 22.56
N CYS A 67 -13.33 14.59 23.58
CA CYS A 67 -13.44 15.60 24.63
C CYS A 67 -12.05 16.13 24.97
N SER A 68 -11.99 17.36 25.47
CA SER A 68 -10.72 18.01 25.82
C SER A 68 -10.75 18.37 27.30
N GLU A 69 -9.64 18.13 28.00
CA GLU A 69 -9.44 18.56 29.38
C GLU A 69 -8.06 19.20 29.52
N GLY A 70 -8.03 20.50 29.79
CA GLY A 70 -6.78 21.26 29.82
C GLY A 70 -6.06 21.23 28.46
N ASN A 71 -4.83 20.69 28.47
CA ASN A 71 -3.94 20.63 27.31
C ASN A 71 -3.98 19.27 26.58
N LEU A 72 -5.00 18.46 26.86
CA LEU A 72 -5.14 17.11 26.36
C LEU A 72 -6.47 16.93 25.61
N ASP A 73 -6.39 16.29 24.45
CA ASP A 73 -7.54 15.75 23.74
C ASP A 73 -7.63 14.23 23.97
N PHE A 74 -8.85 13.75 24.15
CA PHE A 74 -9.17 12.35 24.39
C PHE A 74 -10.03 11.80 23.25
N TYR A 75 -9.62 10.65 22.72
CA TYR A 75 -10.21 9.98 21.57
C TYR A 75 -10.66 8.59 22.02
N TYR A 76 -11.96 8.33 22.02
CA TYR A 76 -12.45 7.01 22.45
C TYR A 76 -12.05 5.93 21.44
N CYS A 77 -11.48 4.83 21.93
CA CYS A 77 -11.04 3.68 21.16
C CYS A 77 -11.76 2.42 21.68
N GLU A 78 -12.66 1.87 20.86
CA GLU A 78 -13.45 0.69 21.22
C GLU A 78 -12.56 -0.54 21.47
N ASP A 79 -11.54 -0.75 20.64
CA ASP A 79 -10.65 -1.92 20.71
C ASP A 79 -9.82 -1.96 22.00
N LEU A 80 -9.46 -0.78 22.51
CA LEU A 80 -8.71 -0.63 23.76
C LEU A 80 -9.61 -0.38 24.97
N GLY A 81 -10.94 -0.35 24.78
CA GLY A 81 -11.93 -0.18 25.83
C GLY A 81 -11.78 1.12 26.63
N GLY A 82 -11.28 2.20 26.02
CA GLY A 82 -10.95 3.43 26.73
C GLY A 82 -10.51 4.59 25.83
N TYR A 83 -10.06 5.68 26.44
CA TYR A 83 -9.57 6.86 25.74
C TYR A 83 -8.09 6.75 25.39
N ALA A 84 -7.75 7.11 24.15
CA ALA A 84 -6.40 7.44 23.72
C ALA A 84 -6.17 8.96 23.83
N VAL A 85 -5.02 9.38 24.34
CA VAL A 85 -4.74 10.80 24.62
C VAL A 85 -3.72 11.39 23.63
N SER A 86 -3.87 12.68 23.33
CA SER A 86 -2.91 13.49 22.57
C SER A 86 -2.79 14.90 23.18
N CYS A 87 -1.59 15.47 23.15
CA CYS A 87 -1.32 16.81 23.67
C CYS A 87 -1.63 17.87 22.62
N THR A 88 -2.48 18.83 22.98
CA THR A 88 -2.88 19.94 22.10
C THR A 88 -1.96 21.15 22.21
N ASP A 89 -1.31 21.33 23.37
CA ASP A 89 -0.36 22.41 23.63
C ASP A 89 1.07 21.87 23.61
N LYS A 90 1.87 22.27 22.62
CA LYS A 90 3.27 21.84 22.47
C LYS A 90 4.23 22.60 23.40
N THR A 91 3.75 23.61 24.14
CA THR A 91 4.55 24.42 25.05
C THR A 91 4.56 23.91 26.49
N VAL A 92 3.82 22.84 26.78
CA VAL A 92 3.70 22.25 28.12
C VAL A 92 5.05 21.88 28.72
N GLU A 93 5.24 22.19 30.00
CA GLU A 93 6.42 21.77 30.77
C GLU A 93 6.16 20.52 31.62
N SER A 94 4.90 20.27 31.99
CA SER A 94 4.47 19.16 32.81
C SER A 94 3.06 18.71 32.42
N VAL A 95 2.83 17.40 32.41
CA VAL A 95 1.52 16.80 32.10
C VAL A 95 1.23 15.68 33.10
N THR A 96 0.01 15.66 33.64
CA THR A 96 -0.55 14.49 34.34
C THR A 96 -1.71 13.97 33.51
N ILE A 97 -1.63 12.72 33.07
CA ILE A 97 -2.71 12.07 32.34
C ILE A 97 -3.68 11.47 33.37
N PRO A 98 -4.98 11.84 33.35
CA PRO A 98 -5.95 11.24 34.27
C PRO A 98 -6.12 9.75 33.98
N ALA A 99 -6.33 8.94 35.02
CA ALA A 99 -6.60 7.51 34.85
C ALA A 99 -7.94 7.24 34.16
N GLU A 100 -8.92 8.13 34.34
CA GLU A 100 -10.25 8.04 33.74
C GLU A 100 -10.78 9.43 33.36
N VAL A 101 -11.56 9.52 32.29
CA VAL A 101 -12.31 10.70 31.87
C VAL A 101 -13.78 10.30 31.80
N ASN A 102 -14.66 11.00 32.53
CA ASN A 102 -16.10 10.69 32.62
C ASN A 102 -16.42 9.22 32.99
N GLY A 103 -15.59 8.59 33.83
CA GLY A 103 -15.74 7.19 34.26
C GLY A 103 -15.31 6.15 33.21
N VAL A 104 -14.66 6.58 32.14
CA VAL A 104 -14.03 5.72 31.12
C VAL A 104 -12.52 5.82 31.27
N PRO A 105 -11.78 4.69 31.32
CA PRO A 105 -10.34 4.70 31.53
C PRO A 105 -9.59 5.33 30.36
N VAL A 106 -8.45 5.98 30.65
CA VAL A 106 -7.46 6.37 29.64
C VAL A 106 -6.50 5.19 29.47
N THR A 107 -6.52 4.59 28.29
CA THR A 107 -5.86 3.30 28.02
C THR A 107 -4.71 3.39 27.04
N ALA A 108 -4.55 4.52 26.32
CA ALA A 108 -3.46 4.67 25.36
C ALA A 108 -2.94 6.09 25.20
N LEU A 109 -1.70 6.20 24.72
CA LEU A 109 -1.16 7.41 24.09
C LEU A 109 -1.22 7.24 22.58
N ARG A 110 -1.73 8.22 21.84
CA ARG A 110 -1.72 8.18 20.37
C ARG A 110 -0.29 8.24 19.83
N GLY A 111 -0.11 7.81 18.58
CA GLY A 111 1.12 8.09 17.83
C GLY A 111 1.38 9.60 17.84
N GLY A 112 2.62 10.00 18.17
CA GLY A 112 3.01 11.40 18.30
C GLY A 112 2.28 12.20 19.39
N ALA A 113 1.65 11.55 20.38
CA ALA A 113 0.83 12.20 21.41
C ALA A 113 1.49 13.45 22.04
N PHE A 114 2.78 13.35 22.39
CA PHE A 114 3.60 14.44 22.92
C PHE A 114 4.78 14.78 22.00
N SER A 115 4.74 14.34 20.73
CA SER A 115 5.80 14.65 19.77
C SER A 115 5.99 16.16 19.65
N GLU A 116 7.25 16.60 19.65
CA GLU A 116 7.69 17.99 19.59
C GLU A 116 7.23 18.87 20.77
N CYS A 117 6.76 18.28 21.89
CA CYS A 117 6.60 19.00 23.15
C CYS A 117 7.98 19.28 23.78
N THR A 118 8.77 20.14 23.14
CA THR A 118 10.18 20.40 23.45
C THR A 118 10.45 20.92 24.86
N ASN A 119 9.44 21.48 25.54
CA ASN A 119 9.58 21.94 26.92
C ASN A 119 9.12 20.91 27.97
N LEU A 120 8.51 19.80 27.57
CA LEU A 120 7.92 18.81 28.47
C LEU A 120 9.04 18.10 29.24
N LYS A 121 9.16 18.35 30.54
CA LYS A 121 10.19 17.76 31.42
C LYS A 121 9.65 16.61 32.27
N THR A 122 8.36 16.66 32.61
CA THR A 122 7.71 15.68 33.49
C THR A 122 6.39 15.24 32.90
N ILE A 123 6.14 13.93 32.92
CA ILE A 123 4.84 13.36 32.58
C ILE A 123 4.51 12.24 33.56
N GLU A 124 3.28 12.25 34.06
CA GLU A 124 2.70 11.18 34.86
C GLU A 124 1.72 10.38 33.99
N ILE A 125 2.02 9.10 33.80
CA ILE A 125 1.27 8.18 32.95
C ILE A 125 0.64 7.13 33.86
N PRO A 126 -0.70 7.01 33.93
CA PRO A 126 -1.36 6.09 34.84
C PRO A 126 -1.20 4.64 34.38
N ASP A 127 -1.28 3.68 35.31
CA ASP A 127 -1.19 2.23 35.04
C ASP A 127 -2.29 1.73 34.09
N SER A 128 -3.40 2.48 33.95
CA SER A 128 -4.47 2.20 33.00
C SER A 128 -4.02 2.33 31.54
N VAL A 129 -2.96 3.12 31.26
CA VAL A 129 -2.36 3.23 29.93
C VAL A 129 -1.56 1.97 29.66
N VAL A 130 -2.08 1.14 28.77
CA VAL A 130 -1.49 -0.15 28.38
C VAL A 130 -0.87 -0.11 26.99
N SER A 131 -0.98 1.02 26.28
CA SER A 131 -0.42 1.18 24.95
C SER A 131 0.14 2.58 24.70
N VAL A 132 1.33 2.65 24.11
CA VAL A 132 1.98 3.90 23.71
C VAL A 132 2.21 3.86 22.21
N GLY A 133 1.62 4.81 21.49
CA GLY A 133 1.79 4.93 20.05
C GLY A 133 3.20 5.34 19.64
N ASP A 134 3.52 5.11 18.37
CA ASP A 134 4.83 5.42 17.79
C ASP A 134 5.19 6.90 17.95
N ASP A 135 6.45 7.16 18.27
CA ASP A 135 6.99 8.52 18.45
C ASP A 135 6.23 9.39 19.46
N ALA A 136 5.47 8.78 20.38
CA ALA A 136 4.65 9.52 21.34
C ALA A 136 5.45 10.56 22.16
N PHE A 137 6.77 10.36 22.34
CA PHE A 137 7.66 11.24 23.09
C PHE A 137 8.79 11.84 22.25
N PHE A 138 8.73 11.73 20.91
CA PHE A 138 9.77 12.25 20.03
C PHE A 138 9.98 13.76 20.24
N GLY A 139 11.24 14.20 20.32
CA GLY A 139 11.58 15.62 20.51
C GLY A 139 11.23 16.23 21.87
N THR A 140 10.77 15.44 22.86
CA THR A 140 10.45 15.96 24.20
C THR A 140 11.69 16.08 25.08
N GLN A 141 11.79 17.14 25.90
CA GLN A 141 12.87 17.25 26.90
C GLN A 141 12.87 16.07 27.88
N TRP A 142 11.70 15.52 28.21
CA TRP A 142 11.51 14.35 29.06
C TRP A 142 12.25 13.13 28.51
N LEU A 143 12.19 12.92 27.19
CA LEU A 143 12.90 11.84 26.52
C LEU A 143 14.39 12.17 26.37
N GLU A 144 14.73 13.42 26.03
CA GLU A 144 16.13 13.88 25.93
C GLU A 144 16.90 13.73 27.24
N ASP A 145 16.29 14.10 28.37
CA ASP A 145 16.88 13.94 29.70
C ASP A 145 17.19 12.47 29.99
N ARG A 146 16.30 11.56 29.54
CA ARG A 146 16.45 10.10 29.68
C ARG A 146 17.37 9.48 28.64
N LYS A 147 17.68 10.15 27.52
CA LYS A 147 18.73 9.68 26.59
C LYS A 147 20.09 9.62 27.28
N SER A 148 20.33 10.45 28.29
CA SER A 148 21.59 10.36 29.06
C SER A 148 21.71 9.06 29.87
N GLU A 149 20.60 8.33 30.09
CA GLU A 149 20.60 7.04 30.77
C GLU A 149 21.19 5.97 29.85
N LYS A 150 22.17 5.22 30.36
CA LYS A 150 22.68 4.03 29.68
C LYS A 150 21.62 2.94 29.76
N GLY A 151 20.84 2.73 28.71
CA GLY A 151 19.93 1.59 28.66
C GLY A 151 18.65 1.83 27.87
N LEU A 152 17.58 1.19 28.36
CA LEU A 152 16.25 1.16 27.75
C LEU A 152 15.29 2.03 28.56
N VAL A 153 14.56 2.91 27.88
CA VAL A 153 13.45 3.68 28.44
C VAL A 153 12.17 2.93 28.10
N ILE A 154 11.49 2.43 29.12
CA ILE A 154 10.26 1.66 29.00
C ILE A 154 9.14 2.40 29.72
N VAL A 155 8.00 2.54 29.04
CA VAL A 155 6.78 3.17 29.55
C VAL A 155 5.64 2.18 29.40
N ASN A 156 5.13 1.67 30.53
CA ASN A 156 4.00 0.73 30.60
C ASN A 156 4.08 -0.41 29.57
N GLY A 157 5.21 -1.10 29.51
CA GLY A 157 5.43 -2.22 28.58
C GLY A 157 5.82 -1.82 27.15
N THR A 158 5.85 -0.53 26.81
CA THR A 158 6.38 -0.06 25.53
C THR A 158 7.82 0.43 25.68
N LEU A 159 8.75 -0.11 24.88
CA LEU A 159 10.11 0.39 24.78
C LEU A 159 10.11 1.61 23.84
N VAL A 160 10.28 2.79 24.41
CA VAL A 160 10.19 4.07 23.67
C VAL A 160 11.56 4.61 23.26
N ASN A 161 12.65 4.15 23.88
CA ASN A 161 14.01 4.52 23.50
C ASN A 161 15.06 3.51 24.01
N GLY A 162 15.95 3.09 23.12
CA GLY A 162 17.12 2.26 23.39
C GLY A 162 18.37 2.75 22.65
N GLN A 163 18.42 4.02 22.21
CA GLN A 163 19.50 4.58 21.41
C GLN A 163 20.86 4.58 22.11
N ASN A 164 20.88 4.51 23.45
CA ASN A 164 22.09 4.49 24.27
C ASN A 164 22.40 3.14 24.90
N ALA A 165 21.63 2.10 24.56
CA ALA A 165 21.96 0.73 24.92
C ALA A 165 23.29 0.30 24.27
N GLU A 166 24.10 -0.50 24.95
CA GLU A 166 25.45 -0.85 24.50
C GLU A 166 25.72 -2.35 24.63
N GLY A 167 26.54 -2.91 23.75
CA GLY A 167 26.90 -4.32 23.78
C GLY A 167 25.73 -5.24 23.43
N ASN A 168 25.54 -6.29 24.22
CA ASN A 168 24.48 -7.27 24.02
C ASN A 168 23.23 -6.81 24.78
N VAL A 169 22.18 -6.45 24.06
CA VAL A 169 20.95 -5.91 24.63
C VAL A 169 19.92 -7.01 24.78
N VAL A 170 19.33 -7.11 25.97
CA VAL A 170 18.23 -8.02 26.27
C VAL A 170 17.01 -7.17 26.64
N ILE A 171 15.96 -7.23 25.83
CA ILE A 171 14.69 -6.56 26.14
C ILE A 171 13.97 -7.38 27.23
N PRO A 172 13.53 -6.77 28.35
CA PRO A 172 12.82 -7.49 29.41
C PRO A 172 11.47 -8.04 28.95
N ASP A 173 11.06 -9.22 29.46
CA ASP A 173 9.76 -9.86 29.19
C ASP A 173 8.53 -9.01 29.58
N THR A 174 8.72 -7.91 30.31
CA THR A 174 7.65 -6.95 30.59
C THR A 174 7.30 -6.08 29.37
N VAL A 175 8.12 -6.10 28.32
CA VAL A 175 7.92 -5.31 27.11
C VAL A 175 7.00 -6.06 26.14
N THR A 176 5.96 -5.38 25.68
CA THR A 176 4.96 -5.90 24.75
C THR A 176 5.03 -5.24 23.37
N SER A 177 5.70 -4.09 23.27
CA SER A 177 5.87 -3.34 22.02
C SER A 177 7.15 -2.51 22.01
N ILE A 178 7.71 -2.31 20.82
CA ILE A 178 8.86 -1.42 20.56
C ILE A 178 8.37 -0.30 19.64
N SER A 179 8.52 0.96 20.06
CA SER A 179 8.09 2.11 19.26
C SER A 179 8.95 2.30 18.01
N ALA A 180 8.40 3.01 17.03
CA ALA A 180 9.18 3.53 15.92
C ALA A 180 10.44 4.27 16.42
N LEU A 181 11.52 4.19 15.63
CA LEU A 181 12.81 4.85 15.91
C LEU A 181 13.49 4.47 17.24
N ALA A 182 12.97 3.53 18.03
CA ALA A 182 13.40 3.32 19.42
C ALA A 182 14.92 3.07 19.56
N PHE A 183 15.54 2.31 18.66
CA PHE A 183 16.98 2.06 18.62
C PHE A 183 17.68 2.78 17.47
N ARG A 184 17.01 3.68 16.74
CA ARG A 184 17.58 4.30 15.54
C ARG A 184 18.94 4.94 15.82
N GLY A 185 19.93 4.61 14.99
CA GLY A 185 21.30 5.12 15.07
C GLY A 185 22.10 4.56 16.24
N ASN A 186 21.67 3.45 16.86
CA ASN A 186 22.46 2.84 17.93
C ASN A 186 23.68 2.11 17.35
N GLU A 187 24.82 2.81 17.33
CA GLU A 187 26.10 2.29 16.89
C GLU A 187 26.88 1.54 17.99
N LYS A 188 26.34 1.40 19.21
CA LYS A 188 27.02 0.76 20.34
C LYS A 188 26.49 -0.64 20.62
N MET A 189 25.29 -0.95 20.15
CA MET A 189 24.65 -2.25 20.26
C MET A 189 25.27 -3.23 19.27
N LEU A 190 25.59 -4.44 19.75
CA LEU A 190 26.20 -5.52 18.98
C LEU A 190 25.20 -6.63 18.64
N THR A 191 24.33 -6.96 19.59
CA THR A 191 23.25 -7.94 19.43
C THR A 191 22.01 -7.47 20.18
N ILE A 192 20.84 -7.96 19.75
CA ILE A 192 19.59 -7.74 20.48
C ILE A 192 18.78 -9.03 20.61
N GLN A 193 18.24 -9.26 21.81
CA GLN A 193 17.25 -10.29 22.09
C GLN A 193 15.90 -9.64 22.35
N ILE A 194 14.94 -9.92 21.46
CA ILE A 194 13.56 -9.46 21.55
C ILE A 194 12.72 -10.60 22.12
N PRO A 195 12.06 -10.44 23.28
CA PRO A 195 11.25 -11.50 23.87
C PRO A 195 9.94 -11.68 23.09
N ASP A 196 9.41 -12.91 23.10
CA ASP A 196 8.15 -13.27 22.44
C ASP A 196 6.94 -12.46 22.97
N THR A 197 7.07 -11.83 24.13
CA THR A 197 6.04 -10.90 24.64
C THR A 197 5.85 -9.69 23.74
N VAL A 198 6.84 -9.35 22.91
CA VAL A 198 6.76 -8.29 21.89
C VAL A 198 5.91 -8.75 20.72
N THR A 199 4.77 -8.10 20.54
CA THR A 199 3.80 -8.39 19.46
C THR A 199 3.79 -7.30 18.39
N ARG A 200 4.48 -6.18 18.62
CA ARG A 200 4.49 -5.01 17.74
C ARG A 200 5.85 -4.32 17.77
N ILE A 201 6.37 -3.99 16.61
CA ILE A 201 7.60 -3.20 16.44
C ILE A 201 7.28 -2.10 15.41
N GLY A 202 7.63 -0.85 15.72
CA GLY A 202 7.40 0.28 14.83
C GLY A 202 8.43 0.38 13.70
N GLU A 203 8.12 1.23 12.72
CA GLU A 203 9.00 1.54 11.60
C GLU A 203 10.35 2.11 12.06
N ASN A 204 11.41 1.82 11.30
CA ASN A 204 12.76 2.30 11.58
C ASN A 204 13.29 1.95 13.00
N ALA A 205 12.68 0.98 13.71
CA ALA A 205 13.02 0.71 15.11
C ALA A 205 14.51 0.44 15.34
N PHE A 206 15.18 -0.22 14.39
CA PHE A 206 16.62 -0.51 14.41
C PHE A 206 17.39 0.17 13.27
N ASP A 207 16.80 1.16 12.60
CA ASP A 207 17.44 1.87 11.48
C ASP A 207 18.82 2.40 11.89
N SER A 208 19.81 2.20 11.04
CA SER A 208 21.20 2.64 11.20
C SER A 208 21.89 2.12 12.47
N CYS A 209 21.48 0.97 13.02
CA CYS A 209 22.25 0.25 14.04
C CYS A 209 23.47 -0.44 13.41
N SER A 210 24.47 0.35 13.03
CA SER A 210 25.55 -0.05 12.09
C SER A 210 26.46 -1.18 12.58
N ASN A 211 26.57 -1.37 13.91
CA ASN A 211 27.35 -2.42 14.56
C ASN A 211 26.51 -3.63 15.01
N LEU A 212 25.20 -3.64 14.77
CA LEU A 212 24.33 -4.78 15.04
C LEU A 212 24.72 -5.94 14.11
N THR A 213 25.08 -7.08 14.68
CA THR A 213 25.59 -8.26 13.93
C THR A 213 24.55 -9.35 13.77
N SER A 214 23.61 -9.44 14.69
CA SER A 214 22.49 -10.39 14.69
C SER A 214 21.29 -9.77 15.40
N ALA A 215 20.10 -10.07 14.89
CA ALA A 215 18.83 -9.73 15.50
C ALA A 215 17.85 -10.88 15.29
N ASP A 216 17.30 -11.38 16.39
CA ASP A 216 16.17 -12.29 16.34
C ASP A 216 14.89 -11.44 16.33
N VAL A 217 14.05 -11.70 15.34
CA VAL A 217 12.72 -11.10 15.23
C VAL A 217 11.77 -11.91 16.13
N SER A 218 10.89 -11.26 16.89
CA SER A 218 9.94 -11.94 17.78
C SER A 218 9.04 -12.89 17.02
N GLU A 219 8.79 -14.10 17.55
CA GLU A 219 7.93 -15.13 16.93
C GLU A 219 6.45 -14.70 16.80
N ASN A 220 6.03 -13.63 17.49
CA ASN A 220 4.65 -13.15 17.50
C ASN A 220 4.40 -11.92 16.62
N ILE A 221 5.19 -11.72 15.56
CA ILE A 221 4.93 -10.68 14.55
C ILE A 221 4.59 -11.31 13.20
N ASP A 222 3.65 -10.69 12.49
CA ASP A 222 3.13 -11.11 11.18
C ASP A 222 3.67 -10.26 10.02
N VAL A 223 4.32 -9.13 10.32
CA VAL A 223 4.90 -8.19 9.35
C VAL A 223 6.24 -7.68 9.86
N ILE A 224 7.25 -7.65 8.98
CA ILE A 224 8.49 -6.90 9.23
C ILE A 224 8.29 -5.46 8.76
N PRO A 225 8.29 -4.46 9.67
CA PRO A 225 7.98 -3.07 9.34
C PRO A 225 8.97 -2.39 8.39
N ALA A 226 8.51 -1.29 7.80
CA ALA A 226 9.30 -0.50 6.88
C ALA A 226 10.58 0.00 7.55
N TRP A 227 11.70 -0.10 6.84
CA TRP A 227 13.02 0.35 7.27
C TRP A 227 13.50 -0.19 8.63
N MET A 228 12.90 -1.26 9.15
CA MET A 228 13.14 -1.75 10.52
C MET A 228 14.63 -1.94 10.83
N PHE A 229 15.39 -2.59 9.95
CA PHE A 229 16.83 -2.83 10.04
C PHE A 229 17.62 -2.11 8.95
N SER A 230 17.06 -1.08 8.33
CA SER A 230 17.75 -0.27 7.32
C SER A 230 19.11 0.18 7.84
N GLY A 231 20.17 0.13 7.02
CA GLY A 231 21.50 0.61 7.40
C GLY A 231 22.20 -0.18 8.51
N CYS A 232 21.68 -1.32 8.97
CA CYS A 232 22.38 -2.25 9.87
C CYS A 232 23.55 -2.94 9.15
N SER A 233 24.60 -2.18 8.84
CA SER A 233 25.64 -2.57 7.88
C SER A 233 26.44 -3.80 8.28
N SER A 234 26.47 -4.16 9.57
CA SER A 234 27.19 -5.32 10.11
C SER A 234 26.30 -6.55 10.32
N LEU A 235 24.99 -6.45 10.07
CA LEU A 235 24.04 -7.56 10.25
C LEU A 235 24.37 -8.65 9.23
N THR A 236 24.71 -9.86 9.68
CA THR A 236 25.14 -10.94 8.78
C THR A 236 24.04 -11.96 8.49
N THR A 237 23.13 -12.12 9.44
CA THR A 237 22.01 -13.07 9.41
C THR A 237 20.78 -12.44 10.03
N VAL A 238 19.62 -12.78 9.50
CA VAL A 238 18.32 -12.51 10.13
C VAL A 238 17.47 -13.78 10.09
N ASN A 239 16.84 -14.08 11.22
CA ASN A 239 15.85 -15.14 11.33
C ASN A 239 14.46 -14.50 11.21
N ILE A 240 13.72 -14.84 10.15
CA ILE A 240 12.36 -14.34 9.92
C ILE A 240 11.38 -15.44 10.38
N PRO A 241 10.48 -15.14 11.34
CA PRO A 241 9.51 -16.11 11.86
C PRO A 241 8.56 -16.65 10.79
N GLU A 242 8.16 -17.91 10.93
CA GLU A 242 7.32 -18.64 9.96
C GLU A 242 5.90 -18.05 9.77
N ASP A 243 5.43 -17.22 10.70
CA ASP A 243 4.13 -16.56 10.62
C ASP A 243 4.19 -15.19 9.90
N VAL A 244 5.38 -14.73 9.51
CA VAL A 244 5.53 -13.48 8.75
C VAL A 244 4.92 -13.61 7.36
N THR A 245 4.07 -12.66 7.02
CA THR A 245 3.34 -12.61 5.74
C THR A 245 3.83 -11.50 4.81
N ALA A 246 4.50 -10.48 5.37
CA ALA A 246 4.97 -9.31 4.64
C ALA A 246 6.32 -8.80 5.17
N ILE A 247 7.19 -8.40 4.23
CA ILE A 247 8.42 -7.67 4.51
C ILE A 247 8.29 -6.31 3.84
N GLU A 248 8.17 -5.25 4.63
CA GLU A 248 7.86 -3.92 4.11
C GLU A 248 9.05 -3.23 3.44
N THR A 249 8.75 -2.10 2.80
CA THR A 249 9.70 -1.24 2.08
C THR A 249 10.97 -0.98 2.90
N GLY A 250 12.12 -1.28 2.28
CA GLY A 250 13.43 -0.99 2.84
C GLY A 250 13.79 -1.69 4.15
N ALA A 251 13.03 -2.72 4.59
CA ALA A 251 13.21 -3.37 5.89
C ALA A 251 14.66 -3.76 6.21
N PHE A 252 15.43 -4.23 5.23
CA PHE A 252 16.86 -4.60 5.34
C PHE A 252 17.75 -3.81 4.37
N CYS A 253 17.28 -2.67 3.85
CA CYS A 253 18.03 -1.86 2.89
C CYS A 253 19.38 -1.44 3.48
N GLY A 254 20.48 -1.67 2.76
CA GLY A 254 21.82 -1.28 3.21
C GLY A 254 22.42 -2.16 4.30
N CYS A 255 21.82 -3.32 4.61
CA CYS A 255 22.47 -4.37 5.41
C CYS A 255 23.59 -5.05 4.60
N LYS A 256 24.70 -4.33 4.39
CA LYS A 256 25.78 -4.71 3.46
C LYS A 256 26.46 -6.04 3.77
N SER A 257 26.42 -6.48 5.03
CA SER A 257 26.96 -7.78 5.46
C SER A 257 25.95 -8.91 5.48
N LEU A 258 24.65 -8.64 5.23
CA LEU A 258 23.59 -9.64 5.32
C LEU A 258 23.73 -10.62 4.17
N GLU A 259 24.22 -11.81 4.47
CA GLU A 259 24.47 -12.87 3.48
C GLU A 259 23.42 -13.97 3.56
N ASN A 260 22.81 -14.18 4.74
CA ASN A 260 21.83 -15.22 4.97
C ASN A 260 20.53 -14.61 5.50
N ALA A 261 19.45 -14.83 4.77
CA ALA A 261 18.09 -14.49 5.16
C ALA A 261 17.18 -15.62 4.66
N ASP A 262 16.63 -16.38 5.61
CA ASP A 262 15.66 -17.43 5.33
C ASP A 262 14.28 -16.75 5.25
N ILE A 263 13.70 -16.71 4.04
CA ILE A 263 12.39 -16.10 3.81
C ILE A 263 11.32 -17.20 3.85
N PRO A 264 10.39 -17.19 4.82
CA PRO A 264 9.33 -18.18 4.91
C PRO A 264 8.40 -18.18 3.70
N GLU A 265 7.84 -19.33 3.34
CA GLU A 265 6.90 -19.48 2.20
C GLU A 265 5.58 -18.71 2.40
N THR A 266 5.27 -18.31 3.63
CA THR A 266 4.11 -17.46 3.99
C THR A 266 4.27 -16.02 3.53
N VAL A 267 5.49 -15.56 3.25
CA VAL A 267 5.76 -14.20 2.79
C VAL A 267 5.18 -14.02 1.38
N GLY A 268 4.07 -13.30 1.32
CA GLY A 268 3.33 -13.00 0.08
C GLY A 268 3.54 -11.58 -0.43
N TYR A 269 4.24 -10.73 0.33
CA TYR A 269 4.58 -9.37 -0.06
C TYR A 269 6.01 -9.01 0.38
N ILE A 270 6.77 -8.42 -0.54
CA ILE A 270 8.11 -7.88 -0.30
C ILE A 270 8.13 -6.49 -0.92
N GLY A 271 8.22 -5.47 -0.07
CA GLY A 271 8.20 -4.06 -0.45
C GLY A 271 9.46 -3.62 -1.18
N GLY A 272 9.36 -2.46 -1.82
CA GLY A 272 10.46 -1.89 -2.60
C GLY A 272 11.72 -1.74 -1.77
N PHE A 273 12.85 -2.06 -2.38
CA PHE A 273 14.16 -1.95 -1.74
C PHE A 273 14.32 -2.75 -0.43
N ALA A 274 13.41 -3.68 -0.10
CA ALA A 274 13.47 -4.43 1.17
C ALA A 274 14.85 -5.05 1.43
N PHE A 275 15.52 -5.53 0.38
CA PHE A 275 16.87 -6.11 0.44
C PHE A 275 17.90 -5.36 -0.42
N ASP A 276 17.62 -4.11 -0.78
CA ASP A 276 18.55 -3.32 -1.61
C ASP A 276 19.89 -3.12 -0.89
N ASN A 277 20.99 -3.13 -1.64
CA ASN A 277 22.36 -3.02 -1.10
C ASN A 277 22.69 -4.05 0.02
N THR A 278 22.18 -5.27 -0.09
CA THR A 278 22.54 -6.42 0.77
C THR A 278 23.42 -7.41 0.04
N ARG A 279 24.31 -8.12 0.77
CA ARG A 279 25.11 -9.22 0.19
C ARG A 279 24.22 -10.37 -0.30
N TRP A 280 23.10 -10.62 0.39
CA TRP A 280 22.11 -11.63 0.06
C TRP A 280 21.50 -11.38 -1.32
N LEU A 281 21.07 -10.14 -1.60
CA LEU A 281 20.51 -9.78 -2.90
C LEU A 281 21.60 -9.78 -3.99
N GLU A 282 22.77 -9.20 -3.71
CA GLU A 282 23.92 -9.20 -4.63
C GLU A 282 24.29 -10.63 -5.08
N ASN A 283 24.38 -11.57 -4.13
CA ASN A 283 24.71 -12.96 -4.42
C ASN A 283 23.66 -13.60 -5.33
N ARG A 284 22.36 -13.42 -5.03
CA ARG A 284 21.26 -13.97 -5.86
C ARG A 284 21.23 -13.36 -7.26
N ALA A 285 21.36 -12.04 -7.37
CA ALA A 285 21.39 -11.33 -8.65
C ALA A 285 22.60 -11.75 -9.52
N SER A 286 23.71 -12.17 -8.89
CA SER A 286 24.86 -12.71 -9.61
C SER A 286 24.64 -14.11 -10.20
N GLU A 287 23.71 -14.88 -9.63
CA GLU A 287 23.31 -16.19 -10.13
C GLU A 287 22.23 -16.07 -11.22
N ASP A 288 21.19 -15.27 -10.95
CA ASP A 288 20.13 -14.93 -11.90
C ASP A 288 19.72 -13.46 -11.70
N PRO A 289 19.84 -12.60 -12.73
CA PRO A 289 19.45 -11.20 -12.61
C PRO A 289 17.93 -11.01 -12.46
N CYS A 290 17.09 -12.04 -12.62
CA CYS A 290 15.69 -12.03 -12.20
C CYS A 290 15.56 -12.70 -10.83
N VAL A 291 15.73 -11.95 -9.75
CA VAL A 291 15.65 -12.50 -8.38
C VAL A 291 14.20 -12.72 -7.99
N VAL A 292 13.82 -13.98 -7.85
CA VAL A 292 12.48 -14.41 -7.45
C VAL A 292 12.50 -15.02 -6.04
N VAL A 293 11.48 -14.69 -5.24
CA VAL A 293 11.24 -15.25 -3.90
C VAL A 293 9.74 -15.54 -3.78
N ASN A 294 9.36 -16.76 -3.41
CA ASN A 294 7.95 -17.16 -3.24
C ASN A 294 7.01 -16.79 -4.40
N GLY A 295 7.51 -16.85 -5.65
CA GLY A 295 6.74 -16.45 -6.83
C GLY A 295 6.60 -14.94 -7.04
N ILE A 296 7.32 -14.12 -6.28
CA ILE A 296 7.42 -12.66 -6.40
C ILE A 296 8.77 -12.34 -7.05
N LEU A 297 8.76 -11.62 -8.16
CA LEU A 297 9.99 -11.03 -8.70
C LEU A 297 10.31 -9.77 -7.89
N ILE A 298 11.39 -9.80 -7.10
CA ILE A 298 11.74 -8.73 -6.16
C ILE A 298 12.86 -7.81 -6.66
N ASP A 299 13.71 -8.30 -7.55
CA ASP A 299 14.77 -7.51 -8.17
C ASP A 299 15.06 -8.01 -9.58
N ALA A 300 15.15 -7.06 -10.50
CA ALA A 300 15.55 -7.24 -11.87
C ALA A 300 16.37 -6.05 -12.38
N GLY A 301 17.04 -5.31 -11.47
CA GLY A 301 17.84 -4.14 -11.80
C GLY A 301 19.01 -4.44 -12.75
N GLU A 302 19.57 -5.65 -12.67
CA GLU A 302 20.72 -6.08 -13.50
C GLU A 302 20.32 -6.73 -14.83
N CYS A 303 19.02 -6.89 -15.11
CA CYS A 303 18.53 -7.44 -16.36
C CYS A 303 18.81 -6.51 -17.55
N LYS A 304 19.12 -7.07 -18.73
CA LYS A 304 19.50 -6.29 -19.92
C LYS A 304 18.85 -6.81 -21.20
N GLY A 305 18.55 -5.90 -22.14
CA GLY A 305 18.09 -6.27 -23.47
C GLY A 305 16.67 -6.82 -23.49
N SER A 306 16.50 -8.07 -23.94
CA SER A 306 15.18 -8.74 -23.97
C SER A 306 15.12 -9.76 -22.84
N VAL A 307 14.21 -9.56 -21.90
CA VAL A 307 14.08 -10.34 -20.67
C VAL A 307 12.83 -11.21 -20.76
N VAL A 308 12.96 -12.46 -20.33
CA VAL A 308 11.83 -13.38 -20.15
C VAL A 308 11.78 -13.71 -18.66
N ILE A 309 10.70 -13.33 -18.01
CA ILE A 309 10.52 -13.58 -16.57
C ILE A 309 10.20 -15.07 -16.36
N PRO A 310 10.81 -15.75 -15.37
CA PRO A 310 10.62 -17.18 -15.15
C PRO A 310 9.15 -17.59 -14.95
N ASP A 311 8.81 -18.79 -15.41
CA ASP A 311 7.50 -19.40 -15.14
C ASP A 311 7.26 -19.56 -13.64
N GLY A 312 6.01 -19.42 -13.20
CA GLY A 312 5.63 -19.50 -11.78
C GLY A 312 5.67 -18.16 -11.05
N VAL A 313 6.25 -17.11 -11.64
CA VAL A 313 6.13 -15.75 -11.10
C VAL A 313 4.67 -15.31 -11.22
N THR A 314 4.09 -14.96 -10.07
CA THR A 314 2.71 -14.48 -9.93
C THR A 314 2.65 -12.97 -9.65
N VAL A 315 3.71 -12.39 -9.08
CA VAL A 315 3.77 -10.96 -8.77
C VAL A 315 5.05 -10.37 -9.37
N ILE A 316 4.91 -9.30 -10.15
CA ILE A 316 6.03 -8.41 -10.47
C ILE A 316 6.07 -7.38 -9.35
N GLY A 317 7.00 -7.57 -8.41
CA GLY A 317 7.00 -6.89 -7.12
C GLY A 317 7.32 -5.41 -7.21
N ASN A 318 7.07 -4.72 -6.09
CA ASN A 318 7.30 -3.29 -5.95
C ASN A 318 8.74 -2.94 -6.35
N ARG A 319 8.89 -2.01 -7.29
CA ARG A 319 10.20 -1.54 -7.80
C ARG A 319 11.13 -2.61 -8.39
N ALA A 320 10.63 -3.77 -8.81
CA ALA A 320 11.48 -4.85 -9.33
C ALA A 320 12.41 -4.44 -10.49
N PHE A 321 11.95 -3.62 -11.44
CA PHE A 321 12.77 -3.08 -12.56
C PHE A 321 13.14 -1.60 -12.38
N ASN A 322 13.08 -1.07 -11.16
CA ASN A 322 13.27 0.35 -10.88
C ASN A 322 14.55 0.92 -11.52
N ILE A 323 14.39 1.94 -12.37
CA ILE A 323 15.46 2.67 -13.07
C ILE A 323 16.29 1.73 -13.98
N ASN A 324 15.71 0.62 -14.44
CA ASN A 324 16.38 -0.25 -15.39
C ASN A 324 16.27 0.31 -16.81
N ASP A 325 17.28 1.09 -17.21
CA ASP A 325 17.42 1.64 -18.55
C ASP A 325 18.07 0.65 -19.55
N ASP A 326 18.52 -0.53 -19.12
CA ASP A 326 19.16 -1.51 -20.00
C ASP A 326 18.15 -2.46 -20.69
N VAL A 327 16.96 -2.63 -20.11
CA VAL A 327 15.88 -3.44 -20.69
C VAL A 327 15.16 -2.72 -21.83
N LYS A 328 14.83 -3.48 -22.87
CA LYS A 328 14.17 -3.00 -24.10
C LYS A 328 12.86 -3.71 -24.38
N LYS A 329 12.77 -4.99 -23.99
CA LYS A 329 11.59 -5.83 -24.11
C LYS A 329 11.52 -6.74 -22.89
N ILE A 330 10.31 -6.91 -22.35
CA ILE A 330 10.04 -7.80 -21.23
C ILE A 330 8.88 -8.71 -21.62
N THR A 331 9.02 -9.99 -21.32
CA THR A 331 7.98 -11.01 -21.52
C THR A 331 7.60 -11.56 -20.14
N LEU A 332 6.37 -11.27 -19.71
CA LEU A 332 5.83 -11.77 -18.44
C LEU A 332 5.25 -13.18 -18.63
N PRO A 333 5.34 -14.09 -17.64
CA PRO A 333 4.75 -15.41 -17.74
C PRO A 333 3.23 -15.33 -17.64
N ALA A 334 2.54 -16.33 -18.22
CA ALA A 334 1.08 -16.43 -18.17
C ALA A 334 0.51 -16.66 -16.75
N SER A 335 1.37 -16.86 -15.75
CA SER A 335 1.03 -16.93 -14.33
C SER A 335 0.98 -15.58 -13.62
N SER A 336 1.48 -14.49 -14.24
CA SER A 336 1.51 -13.18 -13.59
C SER A 336 0.10 -12.65 -13.30
N LYS A 337 -0.14 -12.27 -12.06
CA LYS A 337 -1.42 -11.79 -11.51
C LYS A 337 -1.40 -10.32 -11.16
N LEU A 338 -0.29 -9.83 -10.64
CA LEU A 338 -0.14 -8.46 -10.18
C LEU A 338 1.13 -7.85 -10.78
N ILE A 339 1.00 -6.64 -11.32
CA ILE A 339 2.12 -5.73 -11.57
C ILE A 339 2.03 -4.66 -10.49
N ASP A 340 2.91 -4.72 -9.51
CA ASP A 340 2.82 -3.92 -8.30
C ASP A 340 3.26 -2.46 -8.52
N GLU A 341 3.14 -1.65 -7.48
CA GLU A 341 3.55 -0.24 -7.47
C GLU A 341 5.00 -0.07 -7.94
N GLU A 342 5.20 0.88 -8.86
CA GLU A 342 6.52 1.26 -9.38
C GLU A 342 7.35 0.11 -9.99
N ALA A 343 6.72 -1.04 -10.32
CA ALA A 343 7.40 -2.24 -10.79
C ALA A 343 8.36 -2.00 -11.97
N PHE A 344 8.03 -1.08 -12.88
CA PHE A 344 8.85 -0.66 -14.04
C PHE A 344 9.16 0.84 -14.01
N TYR A 345 9.19 1.46 -12.84
CA TYR A 345 9.49 2.87 -12.68
C TYR A 345 10.78 3.26 -13.40
N SER A 346 10.69 4.26 -14.27
CA SER A 346 11.80 4.82 -15.05
C SER A 346 12.57 3.81 -15.91
N CYS A 347 11.92 2.74 -16.42
CA CYS A 347 12.53 1.88 -17.46
C CYS A 347 12.51 2.60 -18.82
N LYS A 348 13.39 3.59 -19.05
CA LYS A 348 13.23 4.52 -20.17
C LYS A 348 13.41 3.87 -21.53
N ASN A 349 14.14 2.76 -21.65
CA ASN A 349 14.37 2.09 -22.92
C ASN A 349 13.37 0.96 -23.23
N LEU A 350 12.43 0.67 -22.32
CA LEU A 350 11.36 -0.29 -22.55
C LEU A 350 10.43 0.25 -23.66
N ARG A 351 10.32 -0.48 -24.78
CA ARG A 351 9.55 -0.03 -25.96
C ARG A 351 8.15 -0.63 -26.04
N THR A 352 8.07 -1.90 -25.67
CA THR A 352 6.87 -2.73 -25.77
C THR A 352 6.83 -3.68 -24.58
N LEU A 353 5.64 -3.90 -24.05
CA LEU A 353 5.37 -4.87 -23.00
C LEU A 353 4.10 -5.63 -23.36
N ASP A 354 4.20 -6.95 -23.37
CA ASP A 354 3.05 -7.83 -23.51
C ASP A 354 2.55 -8.17 -22.10
N ILE A 355 1.39 -7.63 -21.72
CA ILE A 355 0.73 -7.91 -20.44
C ILE A 355 -0.19 -9.13 -20.62
N PRO A 356 0.03 -10.24 -19.91
CA PRO A 356 -0.74 -11.46 -20.10
C PRO A 356 -2.17 -11.32 -19.55
N ASP A 357 -3.12 -12.05 -20.16
CA ASP A 357 -4.55 -12.06 -19.79
C ASP A 357 -4.83 -12.56 -18.36
N SER A 358 -3.80 -13.00 -17.63
CA SER A 358 -3.87 -13.41 -16.24
C SER A 358 -3.74 -12.25 -15.25
N VAL A 359 -3.22 -11.09 -15.67
CA VAL A 359 -2.99 -9.93 -14.80
C VAL A 359 -4.31 -9.29 -14.40
N GLU A 360 -4.53 -9.10 -13.12
CA GLU A 360 -5.78 -8.59 -12.55
C GLU A 360 -5.67 -7.15 -12.06
N GLU A 361 -4.45 -6.69 -11.74
CA GLU A 361 -4.18 -5.37 -11.21
C GLU A 361 -2.83 -4.83 -11.68
N ILE A 362 -2.80 -3.52 -11.95
CA ILE A 362 -1.60 -2.74 -12.25
C ILE A 362 -1.54 -1.59 -11.23
N GLY A 363 -0.50 -1.59 -10.41
CA GLY A 363 -0.32 -0.71 -9.27
C GLY A 363 -0.03 0.76 -9.64
N ASN A 364 0.11 1.58 -8.60
CA ASN A 364 0.43 2.99 -8.74
C ASN A 364 1.81 3.15 -9.40
N SER A 365 1.95 4.13 -10.29
CA SER A 365 3.22 4.47 -10.94
C SER A 365 3.95 3.29 -11.60
N ALA A 366 3.26 2.19 -11.92
CA ALA A 366 3.87 0.94 -12.37
C ALA A 366 4.78 1.10 -13.60
N PHE A 367 4.44 2.01 -14.52
CA PHE A 367 5.21 2.38 -15.71
C PHE A 367 5.54 3.88 -15.76
N LEU A 368 5.59 4.54 -14.60
CA LEU A 368 5.95 5.95 -14.51
C LEU A 368 7.34 6.18 -15.15
N ASP A 369 7.46 7.19 -16.00
CA ASP A 369 8.67 7.56 -16.75
C ASP A 369 9.25 6.48 -17.70
N CYS A 370 8.43 5.51 -18.15
CA CYS A 370 8.77 4.63 -19.27
C CYS A 370 8.73 5.38 -20.63
N SER A 371 9.60 6.38 -20.79
CA SER A 371 9.52 7.39 -21.87
C SER A 371 9.55 6.86 -23.32
N ASN A 372 10.09 5.67 -23.59
CA ASN A 372 10.06 5.05 -24.92
C ASN A 372 8.94 4.01 -25.13
N LEU A 373 8.07 3.79 -24.15
CA LEU A 373 6.94 2.87 -24.27
C LEU A 373 5.95 3.42 -25.29
N ARG A 374 5.73 2.69 -26.40
CA ARG A 374 4.95 3.20 -27.55
C ARG A 374 3.50 2.76 -27.57
N THR A 375 3.26 1.52 -27.16
CA THR A 375 1.97 0.86 -27.24
C THR A 375 1.79 -0.04 -26.04
N VAL A 376 0.61 -0.01 -25.43
CA VAL A 376 0.26 -0.89 -24.31
C VAL A 376 -1.13 -1.45 -24.55
N THR A 377 -1.29 -2.75 -24.30
CA THR A 377 -2.59 -3.41 -24.27
C THR A 377 -2.87 -3.89 -22.86
N ILE A 378 -3.91 -3.34 -22.24
CA ILE A 378 -4.44 -3.74 -20.94
C ILE A 378 -5.47 -4.85 -21.18
N PRO A 379 -5.26 -6.08 -20.66
CA PRO A 379 -6.17 -7.19 -20.88
C PRO A 379 -7.51 -7.02 -20.14
N GLU A 380 -8.50 -7.84 -20.51
CA GLU A 380 -9.86 -7.75 -19.98
C GLU A 380 -9.94 -8.07 -18.48
N SER A 381 -8.99 -8.87 -17.98
CA SER A 381 -8.85 -9.27 -16.58
C SER A 381 -8.48 -8.12 -15.63
N VAL A 382 -7.88 -7.03 -16.13
CA VAL A 382 -7.43 -5.92 -15.30
C VAL A 382 -8.64 -5.11 -14.81
N LYS A 383 -8.78 -5.05 -13.49
CA LYS A 383 -9.90 -4.37 -12.81
C LYS A 383 -9.60 -2.91 -12.52
N LYS A 384 -8.32 -2.58 -12.34
CA LYS A 384 -7.85 -1.26 -11.91
C LYS A 384 -6.48 -0.94 -12.49
N LEU A 385 -6.30 0.32 -12.92
CA LEU A 385 -5.01 0.96 -13.16
C LEU A 385 -4.75 1.97 -12.04
N GLY A 386 -3.62 1.84 -11.37
CA GLY A 386 -3.22 2.71 -10.27
C GLY A 386 -2.96 4.16 -10.69
N ASN A 387 -2.85 5.04 -9.70
CA ASN A 387 -2.52 6.45 -9.88
C ASN A 387 -1.17 6.58 -10.59
N ASN A 388 -1.06 7.50 -11.56
CA ASN A 388 0.15 7.76 -12.34
C ASN A 388 0.73 6.56 -13.11
N ALA A 389 -0.01 5.47 -13.32
CA ALA A 389 0.53 4.21 -13.84
C ALA A 389 1.32 4.34 -15.16
N PHE A 390 0.96 5.30 -16.04
CA PHE A 390 1.65 5.56 -17.32
C PHE A 390 2.12 7.02 -17.47
N ASN A 391 2.25 7.77 -16.36
CA ASN A 391 2.75 9.15 -16.43
C ASN A 391 4.20 9.16 -16.96
N GLY A 392 4.61 10.19 -17.68
CA GLY A 392 5.96 10.27 -18.25
C GLY A 392 6.27 9.27 -19.36
N CYS A 393 5.27 8.49 -19.83
CA CYS A 393 5.39 7.66 -21.03
C CYS A 393 5.30 8.50 -22.31
N ASP A 394 6.23 9.44 -22.53
CA ASP A 394 6.18 10.47 -23.58
C ASP A 394 6.02 9.94 -25.01
N SER A 395 6.47 8.71 -25.27
CA SER A 395 6.34 8.05 -26.57
C SER A 395 5.05 7.26 -26.76
N LEU A 396 4.17 7.20 -25.76
CA LEU A 396 2.95 6.40 -25.81
C LEU A 396 1.96 7.00 -26.80
N ARG A 397 1.66 6.26 -27.87
CA ARG A 397 0.74 6.68 -28.94
C ARG A 397 -0.60 5.97 -28.84
N ASN A 398 -0.60 4.69 -28.45
CA ASN A 398 -1.80 3.88 -28.38
C ASN A 398 -1.89 3.17 -27.02
N LEU A 399 -3.00 3.37 -26.32
CA LEU A 399 -3.37 2.59 -25.14
C LEU A 399 -4.65 1.83 -25.45
N THR A 400 -4.59 0.50 -25.46
CA THR A 400 -5.79 -0.34 -25.62
C THR A 400 -6.25 -0.87 -24.27
N VAL A 401 -7.51 -0.66 -23.92
CA VAL A 401 -8.13 -1.18 -22.69
C VAL A 401 -9.26 -2.14 -23.07
N LYS A 402 -9.04 -3.44 -22.85
CA LYS A 402 -10.00 -4.48 -23.23
C LYS A 402 -11.12 -4.70 -22.23
N SER A 403 -11.05 -4.12 -21.03
CA SER A 403 -12.12 -4.21 -20.04
C SER A 403 -13.09 -3.03 -20.18
N ARG A 404 -14.40 -3.30 -20.15
CA ARG A 404 -15.44 -2.26 -20.18
C ARG A 404 -15.45 -1.40 -18.90
N ASN A 405 -15.03 -1.99 -17.78
CA ASN A 405 -15.20 -1.43 -16.43
C ASN A 405 -13.87 -1.31 -15.67
N CYS A 406 -12.74 -1.25 -16.36
CA CYS A 406 -11.45 -1.04 -15.69
C CYS A 406 -11.44 0.33 -15.02
N VAL A 407 -11.21 0.39 -13.71
CA VAL A 407 -11.09 1.66 -12.99
C VAL A 407 -9.78 2.31 -13.37
N ILE A 408 -9.86 3.46 -14.04
CA ILE A 408 -8.69 4.26 -14.43
C ILE A 408 -8.59 5.45 -13.48
N ASP A 409 -7.51 5.51 -12.70
CA ASP A 409 -7.32 6.57 -11.73
C ASP A 409 -7.24 7.96 -12.38
N SER A 410 -7.80 8.96 -11.70
CA SER A 410 -7.87 10.34 -12.20
C SER A 410 -6.52 11.07 -12.29
N GLY A 411 -5.49 10.61 -11.56
CA GLY A 411 -4.14 11.15 -11.64
C GLY A 411 -3.30 10.58 -12.80
N MET A 412 -3.79 9.54 -13.47
CA MET A 412 -3.12 9.01 -14.66
C MET A 412 -3.23 10.01 -15.82
N ALA A 413 -2.09 10.42 -16.36
CA ALA A 413 -1.95 11.34 -17.48
C ALA A 413 -1.23 10.65 -18.64
N LEU A 414 -1.76 10.84 -19.85
CA LEU A 414 -1.16 10.36 -21.08
C LEU A 414 -0.67 11.53 -21.93
N PRO A 415 0.32 11.32 -22.82
CA PRO A 415 0.77 12.35 -23.75
C PRO A 415 -0.38 12.92 -24.58
N TYR A 416 -0.26 14.20 -24.96
CA TYR A 416 -1.21 14.82 -25.86
C TYR A 416 -1.22 14.08 -27.21
N GLY A 417 -2.41 13.75 -27.69
CA GLY A 417 -2.63 13.04 -28.94
C GLY A 417 -2.49 11.52 -28.86
N THR A 418 -2.38 10.93 -27.67
CA THR A 418 -2.54 9.49 -27.49
C THR A 418 -3.96 9.07 -27.88
N VAL A 419 -4.08 7.96 -28.63
CA VAL A 419 -5.36 7.31 -28.95
C VAL A 419 -5.64 6.21 -27.92
N VAL A 420 -6.76 6.34 -27.23
CA VAL A 420 -7.28 5.34 -26.31
C VAL A 420 -8.27 4.45 -27.06
N TYR A 421 -7.97 3.16 -27.14
CA TYR A 421 -8.86 2.15 -27.70
C TYR A 421 -9.62 1.46 -26.58
N GLY A 422 -10.94 1.39 -26.68
CA GLY A 422 -11.79 0.72 -25.71
C GLY A 422 -13.16 0.42 -26.28
N TYR A 423 -14.07 -0.15 -25.51
CA TYR A 423 -15.44 -0.34 -25.97
C TYR A 423 -16.27 0.94 -25.82
N LYS A 424 -17.27 1.14 -26.66
CA LYS A 424 -18.23 2.23 -26.47
C LYS A 424 -18.97 2.07 -25.12
N GLY A 425 -19.13 3.18 -24.41
CA GLY A 425 -19.68 3.27 -23.05
C GLY A 425 -18.76 2.75 -21.96
N SER A 426 -17.47 2.54 -22.24
CA SER A 426 -16.50 2.04 -21.25
C SER A 426 -15.87 3.17 -20.43
N THR A 427 -15.26 2.78 -19.31
CA THR A 427 -14.41 3.67 -18.52
C THR A 427 -13.23 4.25 -19.32
N ALA A 428 -12.76 3.55 -20.36
CA ALA A 428 -11.71 4.05 -21.25
C ALA A 428 -12.20 5.20 -22.15
N GLU A 429 -13.45 5.14 -22.64
CA GLU A 429 -14.08 6.25 -23.37
C GLU A 429 -14.27 7.46 -22.44
N GLU A 430 -14.81 7.24 -21.24
CA GLU A 430 -14.99 8.30 -20.25
C GLU A 430 -13.66 8.98 -19.89
N TYR A 431 -12.62 8.18 -19.65
CA TYR A 431 -11.28 8.69 -19.36
C TYR A 431 -10.71 9.53 -20.52
N ALA A 432 -10.84 9.05 -21.75
CA ALA A 432 -10.35 9.77 -22.93
C ALA A 432 -11.06 11.12 -23.09
N VAL A 433 -12.40 11.12 -23.02
CA VAL A 433 -13.22 12.34 -23.12
C VAL A 433 -12.88 13.33 -22.01
N LYS A 434 -12.78 12.87 -20.75
CA LYS A 434 -12.47 13.72 -19.60
C LYS A 434 -11.12 14.41 -19.72
N ASN A 435 -10.14 13.74 -20.33
CA ASN A 435 -8.77 14.24 -20.46
C ASN A 435 -8.46 14.87 -21.84
N GLY A 436 -9.46 14.99 -22.72
CA GLY A 436 -9.27 15.56 -24.06
C GLY A 436 -8.34 14.73 -24.96
N LEU A 437 -8.38 13.40 -24.80
CA LEU A 437 -7.61 12.43 -25.59
C LEU A 437 -8.49 11.86 -26.71
N PHE A 438 -7.86 11.31 -27.76
CA PHE A 438 -8.60 10.64 -28.83
C PHE A 438 -9.12 9.29 -28.35
N PHE A 439 -10.32 8.91 -28.78
CA PHE A 439 -10.93 7.63 -28.48
C PHE A 439 -11.29 6.86 -29.75
N SER A 440 -11.06 5.55 -29.76
CA SER A 440 -11.46 4.65 -30.85
C SER A 440 -12.14 3.38 -30.30
N ALA A 441 -13.33 3.08 -30.83
CA ALA A 441 -14.15 1.98 -30.35
C ALA A 441 -13.68 0.62 -30.91
N LEU A 442 -13.47 -0.36 -30.02
CA LEU A 442 -13.12 -1.74 -30.36
C LEU A 442 -14.29 -2.53 -30.97
N ASP A 443 -15.54 -2.14 -30.65
CA ASP A 443 -16.77 -2.78 -31.10
C ASP A 443 -17.34 -2.19 -32.40
N ASN A 444 -16.56 -1.39 -33.14
CA ASN A 444 -16.87 -0.99 -34.51
C ASN A 444 -16.74 -2.16 -35.52
N SER A 445 -17.29 -3.33 -35.18
CA SER A 445 -17.81 -4.28 -36.15
C SER A 445 -19.31 -4.02 -36.39
N GLU A 446 -19.68 -2.77 -36.68
CA GLU A 446 -20.79 -2.58 -37.59
C GLU A 446 -20.27 -2.97 -38.98
N THR A 447 -20.96 -3.87 -39.66
CA THR A 447 -20.75 -4.17 -41.06
C THR A 447 -20.84 -2.89 -41.89
N ILE A 448 -19.70 -2.27 -42.16
CA ILE A 448 -19.51 -1.31 -43.24
C ILE A 448 -18.32 -1.82 -44.06
N GLY A 449 -18.57 -2.02 -45.35
CA GLY A 449 -17.55 -2.52 -46.26
C GLY A 449 -16.33 -1.60 -46.33
N GLN A 450 -15.17 -2.23 -46.48
CA GLN A 450 -13.84 -1.68 -46.77
C GLN A 450 -13.09 -1.05 -45.59
N ASN A 451 -11.99 -1.72 -45.23
CA ASN A 451 -10.91 -1.24 -44.37
C ASN A 451 -10.21 -0.04 -45.02
N THR A 452 -10.69 1.19 -44.82
CA THR A 452 -9.88 2.38 -45.08
C THR A 452 -9.09 2.72 -43.81
N PRO A 453 -7.76 2.76 -43.85
CA PRO A 453 -6.92 3.10 -42.69
C PRO A 453 -7.31 4.45 -42.05
N ALA A 454 -7.18 4.58 -40.73
CA ALA A 454 -7.40 5.88 -40.06
C ALA A 454 -6.46 6.95 -40.65
N GLY A 455 -7.02 8.06 -41.13
CA GLY A 455 -6.28 9.11 -41.85
C GLY A 455 -6.30 8.98 -43.38
N ASP A 456 -6.94 7.96 -43.97
CA ASP A 456 -7.21 7.85 -45.40
C ASP A 456 -8.44 8.71 -45.77
N VAL A 457 -8.18 10.01 -45.89
CA VAL A 457 -9.18 11.04 -46.16
C VAL A 457 -9.71 10.93 -47.59
N ASN A 458 -8.84 10.55 -48.53
CA ASN A 458 -9.18 10.49 -49.95
C ASN A 458 -9.76 9.13 -50.40
N LYS A 459 -9.78 8.14 -49.49
CA LYS A 459 -10.32 6.77 -49.67
C LYS A 459 -9.59 5.99 -50.75
N ASP A 460 -8.28 6.18 -50.88
CA ASP A 460 -7.42 5.46 -51.83
C ASP A 460 -6.73 4.24 -51.22
N GLU A 461 -7.10 3.89 -49.98
CA GLU A 461 -6.56 2.79 -49.17
C GLU A 461 -5.10 3.02 -48.70
N ALA A 462 -4.53 4.23 -48.89
CA ALA A 462 -3.16 4.56 -48.48
C ALA A 462 -3.04 5.94 -47.81
N VAL A 463 -2.64 5.96 -46.53
CA VAL A 463 -2.42 7.23 -45.80
C VAL A 463 -1.10 7.87 -46.24
N THR A 464 -1.20 8.92 -47.06
CA THR A 464 -0.08 9.64 -47.64
C THR A 464 -0.24 11.16 -47.54
N ASN A 465 0.73 11.92 -48.04
CA ASN A 465 0.58 13.37 -48.15
C ASN A 465 -0.62 13.78 -49.02
N ALA A 466 -1.19 12.88 -49.82
CA ALA A 466 -2.42 13.15 -50.56
C ALA A 466 -3.63 13.34 -49.64
N ASP A 467 -3.70 12.59 -48.54
CA ASP A 467 -4.74 12.75 -47.51
C ASP A 467 -4.58 14.05 -46.75
N PHE A 468 -3.34 14.44 -46.47
CA PHE A 468 -3.06 15.73 -45.85
C PHE A 468 -3.59 16.88 -46.71
N VAL A 469 -3.38 16.80 -48.02
CA VAL A 469 -3.91 17.78 -48.97
C VAL A 469 -5.44 17.73 -49.02
N ALA A 470 -6.04 16.53 -49.01
CA ALA A 470 -7.50 16.37 -49.00
C ALA A 470 -8.14 16.98 -47.73
N CYS A 471 -7.56 16.73 -46.56
CA CYS A 471 -8.00 17.31 -45.28
C CYS A 471 -7.90 18.83 -45.27
N VAL A 472 -6.78 19.39 -45.76
CA VAL A 472 -6.61 20.85 -45.91
C VAL A 472 -7.69 21.44 -46.83
N LEU A 473 -8.01 20.75 -47.93
CA LEU A 473 -9.02 21.22 -48.87
C LEU A 473 -10.40 21.26 -48.22
N ASP A 474 -10.79 20.21 -47.49
CA ASP A 474 -12.05 20.18 -46.75
C ASP A 474 -12.15 21.31 -45.73
N ILE A 475 -11.04 21.63 -45.03
CA ILE A 475 -10.99 22.71 -44.04
C ILE A 475 -11.21 24.07 -44.69
N ILE A 476 -10.58 24.29 -45.84
CA ILE A 476 -10.70 25.55 -46.57
C ILE A 476 -12.08 25.68 -47.22
N SER A 477 -12.70 24.58 -47.69
CA SER A 477 -14.04 24.61 -48.27
C SER A 477 -15.16 24.67 -47.24
N GLY A 478 -14.86 24.46 -45.96
CA GLY A 478 -15.87 24.40 -44.90
C GLY A 478 -16.79 23.20 -45.07
N SER A 479 -16.23 22.05 -45.47
CA SER A 479 -16.97 20.80 -45.61
C SER A 479 -17.61 20.42 -44.26
N PRO A 480 -18.84 19.86 -44.24
CA PRO A 480 -19.44 19.37 -42.99
C PRO A 480 -18.59 18.23 -42.42
N ALA A 481 -18.19 18.35 -41.14
CA ALA A 481 -17.36 17.37 -40.45
C ALA A 481 -17.92 15.94 -40.57
N GLU A 482 -19.25 15.78 -40.42
CA GLU A 482 -19.96 14.51 -40.51
C GLU A 482 -19.96 13.86 -41.91
N GLU A 483 -19.69 14.63 -42.96
CA GLU A 483 -19.71 14.17 -44.36
C GLU A 483 -18.31 13.98 -44.95
N SER A 484 -17.31 14.70 -44.40
CA SER A 484 -15.91 14.60 -44.80
C SER A 484 -15.20 13.50 -44.01
N GLY A 485 -14.35 12.70 -44.64
CA GLY A 485 -13.42 11.80 -43.93
C GLY A 485 -12.28 12.53 -43.19
N SER A 486 -12.43 13.84 -43.02
CA SER A 486 -11.41 14.81 -42.62
C SER A 486 -11.55 15.26 -41.17
N ASP A 487 -12.63 14.90 -40.46
CA ASP A 487 -12.74 15.00 -39.01
C ASP A 487 -12.06 13.76 -38.40
N ILE A 488 -10.72 13.83 -38.35
CA ILE A 488 -9.86 12.69 -38.02
C ILE A 488 -9.77 12.53 -36.50
N ASN A 489 -9.98 13.62 -35.76
CA ASN A 489 -10.05 13.59 -34.30
C ASN A 489 -11.45 13.25 -33.74
N ALA A 490 -12.47 13.20 -34.60
CA ALA A 490 -13.88 12.93 -34.27
C ALA A 490 -14.48 13.91 -33.25
N ASP A 491 -14.02 15.17 -33.24
CA ASP A 491 -14.50 16.21 -32.32
C ASP A 491 -15.72 16.98 -32.86
N GLY A 492 -16.20 16.61 -34.05
CA GLY A 492 -17.34 17.21 -34.72
C GLY A 492 -17.03 18.56 -35.34
N LYS A 493 -15.76 18.96 -35.40
CA LYS A 493 -15.25 20.14 -36.09
C LYS A 493 -14.19 19.71 -37.08
N LEU A 494 -13.94 20.62 -38.01
CA LEU A 494 -13.00 20.41 -39.07
C LEU A 494 -12.04 21.59 -39.07
N ASP A 495 -10.90 21.41 -38.41
CA ASP A 495 -9.95 22.48 -38.17
C ASP A 495 -8.48 22.01 -38.16
N VAL A 496 -7.58 22.91 -37.76
CA VAL A 496 -6.14 22.63 -37.77
C VAL A 496 -5.74 21.48 -36.84
N THR A 497 -6.59 21.10 -35.88
CA THR A 497 -6.34 19.97 -35.00
C THR A 497 -6.45 18.63 -35.72
N ASP A 498 -7.33 18.49 -36.73
CA ASP A 498 -7.39 17.33 -37.62
C ASP A 498 -6.11 17.14 -38.42
N LEU A 499 -5.55 18.26 -38.91
CA LEU A 499 -4.26 18.26 -39.62
C LEU A 499 -3.11 17.83 -38.71
N LEU A 500 -3.17 18.17 -37.42
CA LEU A 500 -2.17 17.70 -36.45
C LEU A 500 -2.27 16.18 -36.24
N VAL A 501 -3.48 15.63 -36.20
CA VAL A 501 -3.70 14.17 -36.12
C VAL A 501 -3.16 13.49 -37.37
N LEU A 502 -3.54 13.97 -38.55
CA LEU A 502 -3.10 13.39 -39.81
C LEU A 502 -1.58 13.47 -40.01
N ARG A 503 -0.97 14.60 -39.61
CA ARG A 503 0.49 14.74 -39.60
C ARG A 503 1.15 13.70 -38.71
N ASN A 504 0.60 13.43 -37.54
CA ASN A 504 1.15 12.45 -36.61
C ASN A 504 1.03 11.01 -37.14
N ILE A 505 -0.04 10.71 -37.89
CA ILE A 505 -0.22 9.43 -38.58
C ILE A 505 0.83 9.28 -39.70
N LEU A 506 1.09 10.34 -40.48
CA LEU A 506 2.02 10.32 -41.62
C LEU A 506 3.51 10.21 -41.25
N ILE A 507 3.87 10.53 -40.01
CA ILE A 507 5.25 10.47 -39.51
C ILE A 507 5.51 9.26 -38.59
N ALA A 508 4.49 8.46 -38.31
CA ALA A 508 4.58 7.19 -37.58
C ALA A 508 5.09 6.07 -38.50
#